data_AF-A0AAP0WW44-F1
#
_entry.id   AF-A0AAP0WW44-F1
#
_cell.length_a   1.000
_cell.length_b   1.000
_cell.length_c   1.000
_cell.angle_alpha   90.00
_cell.angle_beta   90.00
_cell.angle_gamma   90.00
#
_symmetry.space_group_name_H-M   'P 1'
#
loop_
_entity.id
_entity.type
_entity.pdbx_description
1 polymer ?
#
loop_
_entity_poly.entity_id
_entity_poly.type
_entity_poly.pdbx_seq_one_letter_code
_entity_poly.pdbx_strand_id
1 'polypeptide(L)'
;MDGQEIPSCTIDHSVPAILFSVGGYSGNLFHAFSDVVIPLYLTSQQFNGEVKFIITDGKPWWINKFRAVLKGLSKYEIINIDGEEKIHCFPKVIVGLKCHKELNIDPSKPPYSSMKDFRNFLRSSYSLNRTAATKIRDGEEKKPRLLIISRKRSRSFMNEGEIAEMARSLGYEVVVAEPDIASKLSRFAEIVNSCDVLLGVHGAGLTNIVFLPEKAILIQVVPLGGLEWLARLDFGQPSADMNITYLEYKIKEEESSLIEEYPLDHVVFRDPFSLHKQGWNTMRSVYLDKQNVKLDVNRFRPTLLKALELLH
;
A
#
# COMPACT_ATOMS: atom_id res chain seq x y z
N MET A 1 -12.44 36.05 -31.98
CA MET A 1 -11.64 34.93 -31.46
C MET A 1 -10.50 34.79 -32.43
N ASP A 2 -9.33 35.33 -32.09
CA ASP A 2 -8.13 35.20 -32.92
C ASP A 2 -7.84 33.72 -33.10
N GLY A 3 -7.70 33.30 -34.37
CA GLY A 3 -7.34 31.94 -34.74
C GLY A 3 -5.92 31.66 -34.27
N GLN A 4 -5.80 31.12 -33.07
CA GLN A 4 -4.51 30.68 -32.54
C GLN A 4 -4.03 29.53 -33.42
N GLU A 5 -3.02 29.79 -34.25
CA GLU A 5 -2.37 28.76 -35.07
C GLU A 5 -1.99 27.59 -34.18
N ILE A 6 -2.42 26.38 -34.57
CA ILE A 6 -2.00 25.16 -33.89
C ILE A 6 -0.48 25.12 -34.01
N PRO A 7 0.25 25.21 -32.88
CA PRO A 7 1.68 25.37 -32.96
C PRO A 7 2.30 24.09 -33.53
N SER A 8 3.34 24.27 -34.37
CA SER A 8 3.98 23.14 -35.05
C SER A 8 4.65 22.21 -34.05
N CYS A 9 4.60 20.92 -34.35
CA CYS A 9 5.27 19.89 -33.56
C CYS A 9 6.78 20.14 -33.56
N THR A 10 7.38 20.24 -32.36
CA THR A 10 8.83 20.26 -32.21
C THR A 10 9.39 18.83 -32.23
N ILE A 11 8.63 17.89 -31.66
CA ILE A 11 8.96 16.47 -31.59
C ILE A 11 7.71 15.66 -31.94
N ASP A 12 7.82 14.85 -32.99
CA ASP A 12 6.81 13.87 -33.36
C ASP A 12 7.14 12.49 -32.78
N HIS A 13 6.17 11.89 -32.10
CA HIS A 13 6.29 10.53 -31.56
C HIS A 13 5.44 9.55 -32.39
N SER A 14 5.92 8.31 -32.53
CA SER A 14 5.22 7.26 -33.28
C SER A 14 4.32 6.35 -32.43
N VAL A 15 4.29 6.54 -31.10
CA VAL A 15 3.55 5.73 -30.14
C VAL A 15 2.53 6.57 -29.37
N PRO A 16 1.46 6.00 -28.81
CA PRO A 16 0.55 6.74 -27.95
C PRO A 16 1.23 7.25 -26.67
N ALA A 17 0.58 8.20 -26.01
CA ALA A 17 0.96 8.65 -24.67
C ALA A 17 -0.16 8.50 -23.64
N ILE A 18 0.22 8.36 -22.38
CA ILE A 18 -0.67 8.50 -21.22
C ILE A 18 -0.17 9.69 -20.40
N LEU A 19 -1.03 10.70 -20.25
CA LEU A 19 -0.82 11.86 -19.40
C LEU A 19 -1.49 11.63 -18.03
N PHE A 20 -0.71 11.72 -16.95
CA PHE A 20 -1.23 11.61 -15.58
C PHE A 20 -0.55 12.58 -14.62
N SER A 21 -1.25 12.93 -13.53
CA SER A 21 -0.73 13.80 -12.47
C SER A 21 -0.29 12.98 -11.26
N VAL A 22 0.75 13.46 -10.56
CA VAL A 22 1.11 12.98 -9.21
C VAL A 22 0.95 14.08 -8.14
N GLY A 23 0.19 15.13 -8.44
CA GLY A 23 0.01 16.31 -7.57
C GLY A 23 -0.84 16.06 -6.33
N GLY A 24 -1.68 15.02 -6.33
CA GLY A 24 -2.55 14.64 -5.19
C GLY A 24 -1.81 14.05 -3.98
N TYR A 25 -2.48 13.18 -3.22
CA TYR A 25 -1.95 12.58 -1.98
C TYR A 25 -0.91 11.46 -2.18
N SER A 26 -0.33 11.35 -3.38
CA SER A 26 0.67 10.35 -3.81
C SER A 26 2.00 10.34 -3.02
N GLY A 27 2.10 11.19 -1.99
CA GLY A 27 3.21 11.28 -1.04
C GLY A 27 3.41 10.03 -0.19
N ASN A 28 2.30 9.40 0.24
CA ASN A 28 2.35 8.16 0.99
C ASN A 28 2.13 6.94 0.08
N LEU A 29 2.55 5.75 0.55
CA LEU A 29 2.57 4.55 -0.27
C LEU A 29 1.15 4.10 -0.68
N PHE A 30 0.14 4.33 0.16
CA PHE A 30 -1.24 3.95 -0.11
C PHE A 30 -1.75 4.66 -1.35
N HIS A 31 -1.82 5.99 -1.32
CA HIS A 31 -2.26 6.79 -2.47
C HIS A 31 -1.35 6.65 -3.68
N ALA A 32 -0.04 6.46 -3.48
CA ALA A 32 0.83 6.18 -4.62
C ALA A 32 0.40 4.90 -5.36
N PHE A 33 -0.04 3.86 -4.64
CA PHE A 33 -0.53 2.64 -5.27
C PHE A 33 -1.99 2.73 -5.73
N SER A 34 -2.90 3.19 -4.87
CA SER A 34 -4.34 3.21 -5.16
C SER A 34 -4.72 4.25 -6.19
N ASP A 35 -4.15 5.46 -6.11
CA ASP A 35 -4.54 6.57 -6.99
C ASP A 35 -3.71 6.64 -8.29
N VAL A 36 -2.49 6.09 -8.28
CA VAL A 36 -1.55 6.24 -9.41
C VAL A 36 -1.06 4.92 -9.98
N VAL A 37 -0.35 4.08 -9.21
CA VAL A 37 0.36 2.93 -9.80
C VAL A 37 -0.59 1.86 -10.33
N ILE A 38 -1.63 1.47 -9.58
CA ILE A 38 -2.64 0.52 -10.06
C ILE A 38 -3.40 1.10 -11.25
N PRO A 39 -3.92 2.35 -11.19
CA PRO A 39 -4.58 2.96 -12.35
C PRO A 39 -3.69 3.12 -13.58
N LEU A 40 -2.40 3.41 -13.39
CA LEU A 40 -1.42 3.50 -14.48
C LEU A 40 -1.23 2.13 -15.13
N TYR A 41 -1.02 1.07 -14.35
CA TYR A 41 -0.94 -0.30 -14.84
C TYR A 41 -2.19 -0.68 -15.65
N LEU A 42 -3.39 -0.39 -15.12
CA LEU A 42 -4.65 -0.68 -15.82
C LEU A 42 -4.78 0.09 -17.14
N THR A 43 -4.28 1.31 -17.19
CA THR A 43 -4.35 2.15 -18.39
C THR A 43 -3.32 1.73 -19.44
N SER A 44 -2.13 1.31 -19.01
CA SER A 44 -0.97 1.10 -19.87
C SER A 44 -0.77 -0.35 -20.34
N GLN A 45 -1.25 -1.36 -19.61
CA GLN A 45 -0.93 -2.76 -19.90
C GLN A 45 -1.26 -3.22 -21.33
N GLN A 46 -2.33 -2.67 -21.91
CA GLN A 46 -2.78 -2.97 -23.28
C GLN A 46 -1.75 -2.61 -24.36
N PHE A 47 -0.80 -1.72 -24.05
CA PHE A 47 0.22 -1.26 -25.00
C PHE A 47 1.49 -2.10 -24.97
N ASN A 48 1.64 -3.05 -24.02
CA ASN A 48 2.82 -3.90 -23.92
C ASN A 48 4.17 -3.12 -23.95
N GLY A 49 4.20 -1.97 -23.26
CA GLY A 49 5.36 -1.07 -23.22
C GLY A 49 5.48 -0.07 -24.37
N GLU A 50 4.70 -0.21 -25.45
CA GLU A 50 4.65 0.71 -26.60
C GLU A 50 3.77 1.95 -26.32
N VAL A 51 4.03 2.62 -25.21
CA VAL A 51 3.31 3.84 -24.79
C VAL A 51 4.27 4.74 -24.02
N LYS A 52 4.25 6.04 -24.29
CA LYS A 52 5.03 7.04 -23.54
C LYS A 52 4.23 7.56 -22.35
N PHE A 53 4.93 7.85 -21.26
CA PHE A 53 4.34 8.49 -20.10
C PHE A 53 4.65 9.98 -20.12
N ILE A 54 3.61 10.77 -19.91
CA ILE A 54 3.71 12.20 -19.67
C ILE A 54 3.21 12.43 -18.26
N ILE A 55 4.04 13.04 -17.42
CA ILE A 55 3.72 13.34 -16.02
C ILE A 55 3.61 14.84 -15.84
N THR A 56 2.56 15.26 -15.15
CA THR A 56 2.40 16.61 -14.61
C THR A 56 2.37 16.54 -13.08
N ASP A 57 2.64 17.67 -12.43
CA ASP A 57 3.01 17.76 -11.02
C ASP A 57 4.17 16.82 -10.66
N GLY A 58 5.09 16.63 -11.61
CA GLY A 58 6.10 15.58 -11.61
C GLY A 58 7.16 15.77 -10.54
N LYS A 59 7.10 14.98 -9.47
CA LYS A 59 8.09 15.00 -8.38
C LYS A 59 9.27 14.06 -8.68
N PRO A 60 10.52 14.55 -8.84
CA PRO A 60 11.67 13.68 -9.19
C PRO A 60 11.89 12.52 -8.22
N TRP A 61 11.68 12.75 -6.92
CA TRP A 61 11.80 11.71 -5.90
C TRP A 61 10.76 10.59 -6.08
N TRP A 62 9.54 10.91 -6.55
CA TRP A 62 8.47 9.96 -6.78
C TRP A 62 8.77 9.10 -8.00
N ILE A 63 9.19 9.74 -9.10
CA ILE A 63 9.62 9.06 -10.34
C ILE A 63 10.77 8.10 -10.04
N ASN A 64 11.76 8.55 -9.25
CA ASN A 64 12.88 7.70 -8.85
C ASN A 64 12.43 6.51 -7.97
N LYS A 65 11.51 6.74 -7.03
CA LYS A 65 10.97 5.69 -6.14
C LYS A 65 10.25 4.59 -6.93
N PHE A 66 9.48 4.95 -7.95
CA PHE A 66 8.70 4.02 -8.78
C PHE A 66 9.36 3.68 -10.12
N ARG A 67 10.65 3.98 -10.29
CA ARG A 67 11.38 3.76 -11.55
C ARG A 67 11.25 2.34 -12.08
N ALA A 68 11.31 1.33 -11.22
CA ALA A 68 11.17 -0.07 -11.62
C ALA A 68 9.80 -0.36 -12.25
N VAL A 69 8.73 0.18 -11.66
CA VAL A 69 7.37 0.06 -12.19
C VAL A 69 7.22 0.83 -13.50
N LEU A 70 7.68 2.07 -13.55
CA LEU A 70 7.58 2.90 -14.77
C LEU A 70 8.30 2.24 -15.95
N LYS A 71 9.50 1.69 -15.74
CA LYS A 71 10.25 0.92 -16.75
C LYS A 71 9.59 -0.40 -17.12
N GLY A 72 8.86 -1.02 -16.19
CA GLY A 72 8.10 -2.23 -16.48
C GLY A 72 6.87 -1.96 -17.36
N LEU A 73 6.29 -0.75 -17.29
CA LEU A 73 5.07 -0.40 -18.03
C LEU A 73 5.32 0.32 -19.35
N SER A 74 6.49 0.91 -19.54
CA SER A 74 6.87 1.64 -20.76
C SER A 74 8.33 1.38 -21.13
N LYS A 75 8.58 1.22 -22.44
CA LYS A 75 9.94 1.10 -23.01
C LYS A 75 10.61 2.46 -23.20
N TYR A 76 9.91 3.56 -22.92
CA TYR A 76 10.37 4.92 -23.19
C TYR A 76 10.60 5.71 -21.90
N GLU A 77 11.49 6.68 -21.97
CA GLU A 77 11.68 7.65 -20.88
C GLU A 77 10.41 8.49 -20.66
N ILE A 78 10.13 8.77 -19.39
CA ILE A 78 9.00 9.60 -18.96
C ILE A 78 9.28 11.07 -19.26
N ILE A 79 8.26 11.77 -19.77
CA ILE A 79 8.32 13.20 -20.05
C ILE A 79 7.67 13.94 -18.89
N ASN A 80 8.42 14.79 -18.19
CA ASN A 80 7.85 15.70 -17.20
C ASN A 80 7.44 17.00 -17.90
N ILE A 81 6.14 17.21 -18.06
CA ILE A 81 5.61 18.30 -18.89
C ILE A 81 5.67 19.67 -18.20
N ASP A 82 5.79 19.71 -16.87
CA ASP A 82 5.73 20.96 -16.10
C ASP A 82 6.89 21.92 -16.39
N GLY A 83 8.00 21.41 -16.94
CA GLY A 83 9.17 22.19 -17.33
C GLY A 83 9.57 21.98 -18.78
N GLU A 84 8.67 21.47 -19.62
CA GLU A 84 8.96 21.22 -21.03
C GLU A 84 8.63 22.45 -21.88
N GLU A 85 9.56 22.84 -22.74
CA GLU A 85 9.40 23.97 -23.67
C GLU A 85 9.06 23.49 -25.09
N LYS A 86 9.32 22.22 -25.39
CA LYS A 86 9.07 21.62 -26.70
C LYS A 86 7.64 21.13 -26.84
N ILE A 87 7.12 21.25 -28.06
CA ILE A 87 5.78 20.77 -28.40
C ILE A 87 5.88 19.33 -28.87
N HIS A 88 5.31 18.42 -28.09
CA HIS A 88 5.27 16.99 -28.39
C HIS A 88 3.95 16.60 -29.03
N CYS A 89 4.02 16.01 -30.22
CA CYS A 89 2.86 15.48 -30.93
C CYS A 89 2.84 13.97 -30.87
N PHE A 90 1.68 13.41 -30.57
CA PHE A 90 1.45 11.98 -30.47
C PHE A 90 0.26 11.58 -31.35
N PRO A 91 0.26 10.37 -31.94
CA PRO A 91 -0.89 9.87 -32.69
C PRO A 91 -2.15 9.71 -31.83
N LYS A 92 -1.98 9.51 -30.51
CA LYS A 92 -3.06 9.44 -29.52
C LYS A 92 -2.52 9.79 -28.13
N VAL A 93 -3.30 10.57 -27.38
CA VAL A 93 -3.03 10.82 -25.95
C VAL A 93 -4.24 10.35 -25.15
N ILE A 94 -3.98 9.57 -24.10
CA ILE A 94 -4.96 9.26 -23.05
C ILE A 94 -4.69 10.21 -21.89
N VAL A 95 -5.70 10.97 -21.48
CA VAL A 95 -5.60 11.91 -20.37
C VAL A 95 -6.30 11.32 -19.15
N GLY A 96 -5.56 11.17 -18.06
CA GLY A 96 -6.04 10.55 -16.83
C GLY A 96 -5.83 9.04 -16.79
N LEU A 97 -6.16 8.44 -15.64
CA LEU A 97 -5.95 7.04 -15.35
C LEU A 97 -7.28 6.30 -15.09
N LYS A 98 -7.32 5.02 -15.46
CA LYS A 98 -8.45 4.14 -15.20
C LYS A 98 -8.38 3.56 -13.79
N CYS A 99 -9.30 3.96 -12.92
CA CYS A 99 -9.43 3.40 -11.57
C CYS A 99 -10.66 2.49 -11.45
N HIS A 100 -10.54 1.40 -10.66
CA HIS A 100 -11.64 0.48 -10.38
C HIS A 100 -12.14 0.59 -8.94
N LYS A 101 -11.28 0.27 -7.97
CA LYS A 101 -11.58 0.19 -6.53
C LYS A 101 -10.33 0.62 -5.73
N GLU A 102 -10.51 0.95 -4.46
CA GLU A 102 -9.42 1.31 -3.56
C GLU A 102 -8.42 0.16 -3.39
N LEU A 103 -7.14 0.41 -3.68
CA LEU A 103 -6.04 -0.57 -3.65
C LEU A 103 -6.35 -1.91 -4.34
N ASN A 104 -7.24 -1.93 -5.34
CA ASN A 104 -7.78 -3.17 -5.86
C ASN A 104 -8.18 -3.06 -7.35
N ILE A 105 -8.23 -4.20 -8.02
CA ILE A 105 -8.60 -4.32 -9.43
C ILE A 105 -9.84 -5.19 -9.54
N ASP A 106 -10.89 -4.63 -10.14
CA ASP A 106 -12.07 -5.40 -10.54
C ASP A 106 -11.80 -6.19 -11.85
N PRO A 107 -11.68 -7.53 -11.82
CA PRO A 107 -11.38 -8.32 -13.01
C PRO A 107 -12.57 -8.45 -13.97
N SER A 108 -13.78 -8.09 -13.55
CA SER A 108 -14.96 -8.10 -14.42
C SER A 108 -15.02 -6.92 -15.39
N LYS A 109 -14.18 -5.90 -15.18
CA LYS A 109 -14.14 -4.68 -15.98
C LYS A 109 -12.91 -4.68 -16.90
N PRO A 110 -13.01 -4.12 -18.12
CA PRO A 110 -11.84 -3.94 -18.98
C PRO A 110 -10.73 -3.17 -18.23
N PRO A 111 -9.45 -3.57 -18.31
CA PRO A 111 -8.90 -4.48 -19.31
C PRO A 111 -8.92 -5.97 -18.90
N TYR A 112 -9.77 -6.37 -17.96
CA TYR A 112 -9.94 -7.75 -17.48
C TYR A 112 -8.67 -8.33 -16.82
N SER A 113 -7.91 -7.46 -16.16
CA SER A 113 -6.77 -7.84 -15.32
C SER A 113 -7.22 -8.04 -13.89
N SER A 114 -6.47 -8.81 -13.13
CA SER A 114 -6.68 -9.05 -11.70
C SER A 114 -5.57 -8.46 -10.83
N MET A 115 -5.78 -8.44 -9.51
CA MET A 115 -4.73 -8.16 -8.53
C MET A 115 -3.58 -9.17 -8.57
N LYS A 116 -3.84 -10.40 -9.00
CA LYS A 116 -2.80 -11.41 -9.23
C LYS A 116 -1.89 -11.01 -10.38
N ASP A 117 -2.43 -10.54 -11.50
CA ASP A 117 -1.65 -10.10 -12.65
C ASP A 117 -0.79 -8.87 -12.31
N PHE A 118 -1.39 -7.89 -11.62
CA PHE A 118 -0.66 -6.72 -11.13
C PHE A 118 0.48 -7.11 -10.19
N ARG A 119 0.26 -8.04 -9.24
CA ARG A 119 1.33 -8.52 -8.36
C ARG A 119 2.40 -9.33 -9.08
N ASN A 120 2.04 -10.10 -10.11
CA ASN A 120 3.01 -10.76 -10.99
C ASN A 120 3.87 -9.74 -11.75
N PHE A 121 3.26 -8.64 -12.21
CA PHE A 121 3.96 -7.52 -12.81
C PHE A 121 4.93 -6.84 -11.82
N LEU A 122 4.50 -6.57 -10.58
CA LEU A 122 5.38 -6.04 -9.53
C LEU A 122 6.53 -6.99 -9.21
N ARG A 123 6.24 -8.28 -9.06
CA ARG A 123 7.24 -9.33 -8.81
C ARG A 123 8.33 -9.31 -9.88
N SER A 124 7.94 -9.20 -11.14
CA SER A 124 8.87 -9.11 -12.28
C SER A 124 9.66 -7.80 -12.26
N SER A 125 8.98 -6.66 -12.06
CA SER A 125 9.60 -5.32 -12.05
C SER A 125 10.64 -5.15 -10.94
N TYR A 126 10.43 -5.80 -9.79
CA TYR A 126 11.32 -5.74 -8.64
C TYR A 126 12.20 -6.99 -8.48
N SER A 127 12.18 -7.93 -9.43
CA SER A 127 12.97 -9.19 -9.40
C SER A 127 12.77 -10.00 -8.10
N LEU A 128 11.53 -10.06 -7.62
CA LEU A 128 11.19 -10.75 -6.38
C LEU A 128 10.99 -12.25 -6.66
N ASN A 129 11.72 -13.11 -5.95
CA ASN A 129 11.78 -14.54 -6.29
C ASN A 129 10.62 -15.37 -5.71
N ARG A 130 10.01 -14.91 -4.62
CA ARG A 130 9.07 -15.74 -3.85
C ARG A 130 7.64 -15.58 -4.37
N THR A 131 7.02 -16.70 -4.73
CA THR A 131 5.67 -16.74 -5.28
C THR A 131 4.60 -17.10 -4.25
N ALA A 132 4.93 -17.94 -3.27
CA ALA A 132 4.01 -18.40 -2.23
C ALA A 132 4.67 -18.42 -0.84
N ALA A 133 3.85 -18.21 0.20
CA ALA A 133 4.24 -18.33 1.59
C ALA A 133 4.66 -19.77 1.94
N THR A 134 5.47 -19.91 2.99
CA THR A 134 5.91 -21.22 3.48
C THR A 134 4.71 -21.98 3.99
N LYS A 135 4.51 -23.18 3.46
CA LYS A 135 3.62 -24.17 4.09
C LYS A 135 4.44 -24.95 5.11
N ILE A 136 4.07 -24.88 6.37
CA ILE A 136 4.75 -25.61 7.44
C ILE A 136 4.19 -27.05 7.42
N ARG A 137 5.07 -28.04 7.37
CA ARG A 137 4.70 -29.46 7.42
C ARG A 137 5.16 -30.05 8.74
N ASP A 138 4.41 -31.00 9.27
CA ASP A 138 4.78 -31.72 10.49
C ASP A 138 6.17 -32.33 10.35
N GLY A 139 7.09 -31.94 11.22
CA GLY A 139 8.49 -32.39 11.23
C GLY A 139 9.48 -31.51 10.46
N GLU A 140 9.08 -30.42 9.79
CA GLU A 140 10.02 -29.45 9.21
C GLU A 140 10.40 -28.35 10.23
N GLU A 141 11.70 -28.08 10.40
CA GLU A 141 12.21 -27.01 11.29
C GLU A 141 12.04 -25.58 10.72
N LYS A 142 11.24 -25.39 9.66
CA LYS A 142 11.09 -24.08 9.02
C LYS A 142 10.22 -23.16 9.85
N LYS A 143 10.81 -22.06 10.31
CA LYS A 143 10.10 -21.00 11.03
C LYS A 143 9.48 -20.00 10.05
N PRO A 144 8.18 -19.69 10.17
CA PRO A 144 7.56 -18.66 9.36
C PRO A 144 8.13 -17.29 9.72
N ARG A 145 8.27 -16.43 8.70
CA ARG A 145 8.87 -15.10 8.85
C ARG A 145 7.78 -14.05 9.03
N LEU A 146 7.77 -13.38 10.19
CA LEU A 146 6.84 -12.29 10.53
C LEU A 146 7.55 -10.94 10.34
N LEU A 147 7.01 -10.10 9.47
CA LEU A 147 7.40 -8.69 9.37
C LEU A 147 6.48 -7.84 10.24
N ILE A 148 7.05 -7.06 11.16
CA ILE A 148 6.37 -5.99 11.87
C ILE A 148 6.71 -4.67 11.19
N ILE A 149 5.68 -3.99 10.67
CA ILE A 149 5.80 -2.66 10.08
C ILE A 149 5.92 -1.63 11.20
N SER A 150 7.14 -1.13 11.38
CA SER A 150 7.44 -0.08 12.35
C SER A 150 7.11 1.30 11.80
N ARG A 151 6.79 2.24 12.70
CA ARG A 151 6.41 3.62 12.38
C ARG A 151 6.97 4.56 13.45
N LYS A 152 7.63 5.65 13.03
CA LYS A 152 8.20 6.63 13.98
C LYS A 152 7.28 7.76 14.46
N ARG A 153 6.13 7.97 13.80
CA ARG A 153 5.27 9.13 14.05
C ARG A 153 3.91 8.72 14.62
N SER A 154 2.88 8.69 13.78
CA SER A 154 1.52 8.34 14.19
C SER A 154 1.24 6.86 14.02
N ARG A 155 0.27 6.33 14.80
CA ARG A 155 -0.17 4.93 14.76
C ARG A 155 1.00 3.96 14.87
N SER A 156 1.98 4.31 15.70
CA SER A 156 3.13 3.49 16.03
C SER A 156 2.76 2.45 17.09
N PHE A 157 3.50 1.34 17.10
CA PHE A 157 3.47 0.42 18.24
C PHE A 157 4.40 0.97 19.33
N MET A 158 3.89 1.13 20.55
CA MET A 158 4.66 1.64 21.69
C MET A 158 5.49 0.54 22.37
N ASN A 159 5.22 -0.73 22.06
CA ASN A 159 5.89 -1.90 22.64
C ASN A 159 6.31 -2.93 21.56
N GLU A 160 6.91 -2.46 20.45
CA GLU A 160 7.40 -3.33 19.36
C GLU A 160 8.33 -4.46 19.84
N GLY A 161 9.17 -4.17 20.83
CA GLY A 161 10.07 -5.16 21.44
C GLY A 161 9.32 -6.34 22.05
N GLU A 162 8.31 -6.05 22.88
CA GLU A 162 7.48 -7.07 23.53
C GLU A 162 6.68 -7.88 22.50
N ILE A 163 6.14 -7.22 21.47
CA ILE A 163 5.41 -7.90 20.38
C ILE A 163 6.36 -8.86 19.63
N ALA A 164 7.57 -8.40 19.32
CA ALA A 164 8.58 -9.20 18.65
C ALA A 164 9.06 -10.38 19.51
N GLU A 165 9.28 -10.19 20.80
CA GLU A 165 9.63 -11.25 21.75
C GLU A 165 8.51 -12.30 21.87
N MET A 166 7.26 -11.85 22.00
CA MET A 166 6.09 -12.73 21.99
C MET A 166 6.05 -13.57 20.72
N ALA A 167 6.18 -12.96 19.54
CA ALA A 167 6.19 -13.69 18.27
C ALA A 167 7.36 -14.68 18.16
N ARG A 168 8.58 -14.30 18.58
CA ARG A 168 9.72 -15.24 18.61
C ARG A 168 9.46 -16.43 19.54
N SER A 169 8.85 -16.20 20.71
CA SER A 169 8.49 -17.27 21.65
C SER A 169 7.47 -18.27 21.08
N LEU A 170 6.68 -17.83 20.09
CA LEU A 170 5.72 -18.66 19.36
C LEU A 170 6.33 -19.40 18.16
N GLY A 171 7.61 -19.17 17.84
CA GLY A 171 8.31 -19.86 16.75
C GLY A 171 8.46 -19.06 15.46
N TYR A 172 8.11 -17.77 15.44
CA TYR A 172 8.39 -16.90 14.29
C TYR A 172 9.86 -16.48 14.22
N GLU A 173 10.38 -16.35 13.00
CA GLU A 173 11.53 -15.46 12.74
C GLU A 173 10.99 -14.05 12.51
N VAL A 174 11.37 -13.10 13.37
CA VAL A 174 10.76 -11.76 13.37
C VAL A 174 11.71 -10.73 12.76
N VAL A 175 11.20 -10.00 11.77
CA VAL A 175 11.83 -8.81 11.19
C VAL A 175 11.01 -7.59 11.60
N VAL A 176 11.66 -6.55 12.13
CA VAL A 176 11.04 -5.25 12.38
C VAL A 176 11.65 -4.26 11.43
N ALA A 177 10.82 -3.61 10.59
CA ALA A 177 11.31 -2.64 9.63
C ALA A 177 10.31 -1.51 9.39
N GLU A 178 10.84 -0.29 9.27
CA GLU A 178 10.07 0.88 8.86
C GLU A 178 10.15 1.03 7.32
N PRO A 179 9.02 1.26 6.63
CA PRO A 179 9.03 1.64 5.22
C PRO A 179 9.64 3.05 5.07
N ASP A 180 10.96 3.11 4.94
CA ASP A 180 11.68 4.39 4.85
C ASP A 180 11.38 5.10 3.53
N ILE A 181 11.01 6.38 3.63
CA ILE A 181 10.70 7.29 2.51
C ILE A 181 11.94 7.53 1.64
N ALA A 182 13.16 7.50 2.22
CA ALA A 182 14.42 7.72 1.53
C ALA A 182 15.03 6.43 0.93
N SER A 183 14.57 5.25 1.39
CA SER A 183 15.08 3.97 0.92
C SER A 183 14.53 3.58 -0.45
N LYS A 184 15.31 2.78 -1.20
CA LYS A 184 14.85 2.20 -2.47
C LYS A 184 13.71 1.24 -2.18
N LEU A 185 12.52 1.54 -2.72
CA LEU A 185 11.32 0.69 -2.62
C LEU A 185 11.60 -0.78 -2.97
N SER A 186 12.51 -1.03 -3.92
CA SER A 186 12.96 -2.38 -4.29
C SER A 186 13.49 -3.20 -3.10
N ARG A 187 14.33 -2.60 -2.25
CA ARG A 187 14.91 -3.30 -1.10
C ARG A 187 13.86 -3.64 -0.05
N PHE A 188 12.90 -2.74 0.16
CA PHE A 188 11.81 -3.01 1.09
C PHE A 188 10.85 -4.07 0.53
N ALA A 189 10.59 -4.04 -0.79
CA ALA A 189 9.83 -5.08 -1.47
C ALA A 189 10.47 -6.47 -1.34
N GLU A 190 11.81 -6.57 -1.40
CA GLU A 190 12.54 -7.82 -1.13
C GLU A 190 12.32 -8.32 0.30
N ILE A 191 12.41 -7.44 1.30
CA ILE A 191 12.14 -7.78 2.71
C ILE A 191 10.71 -8.32 2.83
N VAL A 192 9.72 -7.60 2.29
CA VAL A 192 8.31 -8.01 2.40
C VAL A 192 8.06 -9.32 1.67
N ASN A 193 8.58 -9.50 0.45
CA ASN A 193 8.42 -10.72 -0.33
C ASN A 193 9.04 -11.95 0.37
N SER A 194 10.02 -11.72 1.24
CA SER A 194 10.67 -12.76 2.01
C SER A 194 9.91 -13.19 3.28
N CYS A 195 8.75 -12.58 3.58
CA CYS A 195 7.96 -12.84 4.78
C CYS A 195 6.66 -13.62 4.48
N ASP A 196 6.16 -14.33 5.49
CA ASP A 196 4.93 -15.12 5.47
C ASP A 196 3.75 -14.37 6.09
N VAL A 197 4.05 -13.53 7.08
CA VAL A 197 3.09 -12.73 7.80
C VAL A 197 3.56 -11.29 7.85
N LEU A 198 2.66 -10.34 7.60
CA LEU A 198 2.89 -8.91 7.80
C LEU A 198 1.94 -8.40 8.87
N LEU A 199 2.48 -7.78 9.91
CA LEU A 199 1.78 -7.18 11.03
C LEU A 199 2.00 -5.68 11.02
N GLY A 200 0.93 -4.89 11.16
CA GLY A 200 1.05 -3.47 11.39
C GLY A 200 -0.26 -2.81 11.81
N VAL A 201 -0.15 -1.62 12.40
CA VAL A 201 -1.30 -0.75 12.65
C VAL A 201 -1.81 -0.19 11.33
N HIS A 202 -3.14 -0.13 11.18
CA HIS A 202 -3.82 0.43 10.01
C HIS A 202 -3.17 1.73 9.49
N GLY A 203 -2.82 1.76 8.20
CA GLY A 203 -2.27 2.93 7.53
C GLY A 203 -1.40 2.58 6.33
N ALA A 204 -0.82 3.60 5.70
CA ALA A 204 -0.12 3.47 4.42
C ALA A 204 1.08 2.51 4.41
N GLY A 205 1.65 2.18 5.57
CA GLY A 205 2.69 1.17 5.67
C GLY A 205 2.21 -0.24 5.28
N LEU A 206 0.93 -0.54 5.50
CA LEU A 206 0.34 -1.85 5.15
C LEU A 206 0.19 -2.05 3.65
N THR A 207 0.26 -1.00 2.83
CA THR A 207 0.22 -1.12 1.36
C THR A 207 1.33 -2.01 0.81
N ASN A 208 2.40 -2.23 1.57
CA ASN A 208 3.44 -3.19 1.23
C ASN A 208 2.94 -4.63 1.05
N ILE A 209 1.70 -4.97 1.45
CA ILE A 209 1.07 -6.29 1.18
C ILE A 209 1.08 -6.66 -0.31
N VAL A 210 1.16 -5.69 -1.22
CA VAL A 210 1.28 -5.94 -2.67
C VAL A 210 2.54 -6.74 -3.03
N PHE A 211 3.56 -6.73 -2.18
CA PHE A 211 4.81 -7.48 -2.36
C PHE A 211 4.85 -8.83 -1.65
N LEU A 212 3.86 -9.12 -0.78
CA LEU A 212 3.79 -10.42 -0.12
C LEU A 212 3.60 -11.55 -1.15
N PRO A 213 4.13 -12.74 -0.88
CA PRO A 213 3.84 -13.92 -1.69
C PRO A 213 2.37 -14.34 -1.55
N GLU A 214 1.86 -15.15 -2.47
CA GLU A 214 0.51 -15.73 -2.34
C GLU A 214 0.39 -16.59 -1.07
N LYS A 215 -0.81 -16.66 -0.49
CA LYS A 215 -1.12 -17.38 0.76
C LYS A 215 -0.40 -16.84 2.01
N ALA A 216 0.23 -15.66 1.91
CA ALA A 216 0.71 -14.94 3.06
C ALA A 216 -0.46 -14.42 3.92
N ILE A 217 -0.15 -13.92 5.11
CA ILE A 217 -1.14 -13.42 6.06
C ILE A 217 -0.87 -11.94 6.34
N LEU A 218 -1.91 -11.12 6.26
CA LEU A 218 -1.93 -9.77 6.79
C LEU A 218 -2.62 -9.78 8.16
N ILE A 219 -1.92 -9.34 9.20
CA ILE A 219 -2.52 -9.01 10.50
C ILE A 219 -2.61 -7.48 10.59
N GLN A 220 -3.83 -6.97 10.51
CA GLN A 220 -4.09 -5.54 10.66
C GLN A 220 -4.57 -5.23 12.07
N VAL A 221 -3.81 -4.39 12.77
CA VAL A 221 -4.24 -3.81 14.04
C VAL A 221 -5.07 -2.56 13.74
N VAL A 222 -6.35 -2.60 14.10
CA VAL A 222 -7.33 -1.53 13.83
C VAL A 222 -7.40 -0.62 15.06
N PRO A 223 -7.05 0.67 14.93
CA PRO A 223 -7.16 1.64 16.02
C PRO A 223 -8.63 1.90 16.41
N LEU A 224 -8.82 2.58 17.54
CA LEU A 224 -10.15 3.05 17.94
C LEU A 224 -10.72 4.05 16.93
N GLY A 225 -12.01 4.32 17.07
CA GLY A 225 -12.70 5.36 16.32
C GLY A 225 -13.68 4.84 15.28
N GLY A 226 -14.11 3.58 15.34
CA GLY A 226 -15.03 3.01 14.34
C GLY A 226 -14.39 2.89 12.95
N LEU A 227 -13.10 2.57 12.90
CA LEU A 227 -12.31 2.52 11.66
C LEU A 227 -12.39 1.16 10.93
N GLU A 228 -13.19 0.22 11.41
CA GLU A 228 -13.25 -1.13 10.84
C GLU A 228 -13.69 -1.15 9.38
N TRP A 229 -14.63 -0.28 9.01
CA TRP A 229 -15.09 -0.21 7.63
C TRP A 229 -13.97 0.29 6.71
N LEU A 230 -13.14 1.25 7.15
CA LEU A 230 -11.95 1.72 6.44
C LEU A 230 -10.91 0.62 6.34
N ALA A 231 -10.60 -0.05 7.46
CA ALA A 231 -9.66 -1.16 7.49
C ALA A 231 -10.04 -2.26 6.49
N ARG A 232 -11.33 -2.63 6.44
CA ARG A 232 -11.84 -3.63 5.50
C ARG A 232 -11.82 -3.18 4.05
N LEU A 233 -12.18 -1.93 3.77
CA LEU A 233 -12.15 -1.39 2.41
C LEU A 233 -10.72 -1.29 1.89
N ASP A 234 -9.81 -0.76 2.70
CA ASP A 234 -8.43 -0.45 2.30
C ASP A 234 -7.53 -1.69 2.23
N PHE A 235 -7.77 -2.69 3.07
CA PHE A 235 -6.86 -3.84 3.20
C PHE A 235 -7.57 -5.19 3.32
N GLY A 236 -8.74 -5.27 3.96
CA GLY A 236 -9.47 -6.53 4.08
C GLY A 236 -9.92 -7.11 2.74
N GLN A 237 -10.68 -6.35 1.95
CA GLN A 237 -11.14 -6.77 0.62
C GLN A 237 -9.98 -6.94 -0.37
N PRO A 238 -9.00 -6.02 -0.47
CA PRO A 238 -7.85 -6.19 -1.36
C PRO A 238 -7.01 -7.43 -1.03
N SER A 239 -6.88 -7.81 0.26
CA SER A 239 -6.14 -9.02 0.65
C SER A 239 -6.74 -10.28 0.03
N ALA A 240 -8.07 -10.41 0.01
CA ALA A 240 -8.74 -11.55 -0.61
C ALA A 240 -8.44 -11.65 -2.11
N ASP A 241 -8.54 -10.53 -2.84
CA ASP A 241 -8.23 -10.48 -4.28
C ASP A 241 -6.73 -10.67 -4.58
N MET A 242 -5.87 -10.47 -3.59
CA MET A 242 -4.44 -10.80 -3.62
C MET A 242 -4.13 -12.24 -3.16
N ASN A 243 -5.11 -13.08 -2.85
CA ASN A 243 -4.87 -14.41 -2.27
C ASN A 243 -4.00 -14.33 -0.98
N ILE A 244 -4.27 -13.33 -0.14
CA ILE A 244 -3.65 -13.11 1.17
C ILE A 244 -4.74 -13.28 2.22
N THR A 245 -4.45 -14.04 3.28
CA THR A 245 -5.39 -14.21 4.38
C THR A 245 -5.37 -12.98 5.28
N TYR A 246 -6.54 -12.41 5.56
CA TYR A 246 -6.69 -11.22 6.40
C TYR A 246 -7.11 -11.57 7.82
N LEU A 247 -6.37 -11.10 8.81
CA LEU A 247 -6.69 -11.16 10.22
C LEU A 247 -6.81 -9.75 10.78
N GLU A 248 -7.97 -9.46 11.39
CA GLU A 248 -8.27 -8.17 12.02
C GLU A 248 -8.09 -8.29 13.54
N TYR A 249 -7.26 -7.43 14.13
CA TYR A 249 -7.17 -7.27 15.58
C TYR A 249 -7.65 -5.87 15.96
N LYS A 250 -8.76 -5.81 16.70
CA LYS A 250 -9.30 -4.54 17.20
C LYS A 250 -8.71 -4.26 18.57
N ILE A 251 -8.15 -3.06 18.72
CA ILE A 251 -7.60 -2.65 19.99
C ILE A 251 -8.71 -2.31 20.98
N LYS A 252 -8.38 -2.36 22.27
CA LYS A 252 -9.24 -1.84 23.33
C LYS A 252 -8.80 -0.42 23.73
N GLU A 253 -9.63 0.24 24.54
CA GLU A 253 -9.33 1.55 25.12
C GLU A 253 -7.97 1.57 25.83
N GLU A 254 -7.64 0.51 26.58
CA GLU A 254 -6.40 0.42 27.36
C GLU A 254 -5.14 0.23 26.51
N GLU A 255 -5.29 -0.14 25.24
CA GLU A 255 -4.16 -0.27 24.30
C GLU A 255 -3.98 0.97 23.43
N SER A 256 -4.84 1.98 23.58
CA SER A 256 -4.75 3.24 22.84
C SER A 256 -4.06 4.29 23.69
N SER A 257 -3.10 5.01 23.11
CA SER A 257 -2.49 6.16 23.79
C SER A 257 -3.49 7.28 24.11
N LEU A 258 -4.67 7.28 23.48
CA LEU A 258 -5.72 8.26 23.75
C LEU A 258 -6.22 8.21 25.20
N ILE A 259 -6.02 7.09 25.92
CA ILE A 259 -6.40 6.97 27.33
C ILE A 259 -5.60 7.93 28.24
N GLU A 260 -4.43 8.38 27.78
CA GLU A 260 -3.60 9.37 28.47
C GLU A 260 -4.06 10.81 28.17
N GLU A 261 -4.76 11.02 27.05
CA GLU A 261 -5.18 12.34 26.58
C GLU A 261 -6.65 12.67 26.94
N TYR A 262 -7.50 11.66 27.10
CA TYR A 262 -8.94 11.83 27.28
C TYR A 262 -9.44 10.93 28.42
N PRO A 263 -10.40 11.41 29.25
CA PRO A 263 -11.04 10.55 30.24
C PRO A 263 -11.95 9.51 29.55
N LEU A 264 -12.17 8.36 30.20
CA LEU A 264 -12.90 7.22 29.62
C LEU A 264 -14.39 7.50 29.31
N ASP A 265 -14.97 8.57 29.85
CA ASP A 265 -16.32 9.03 29.57
C ASP A 265 -16.38 10.06 28.42
N HIS A 266 -15.22 10.47 27.89
CA HIS A 266 -15.13 11.43 26.79
C HIS A 266 -15.72 10.87 25.49
N VAL A 267 -16.23 11.76 24.63
CA VAL A 267 -16.85 11.42 23.33
C VAL A 267 -15.92 10.62 22.40
N VAL A 268 -14.61 10.76 22.56
CA VAL A 268 -13.58 10.00 21.83
C VAL A 268 -13.72 8.49 22.03
N PHE A 269 -14.21 8.05 23.20
CA PHE A 269 -14.47 6.63 23.48
C PHE A 269 -15.95 6.29 23.37
N ARG A 270 -16.83 7.16 23.89
CA ARG A 270 -18.26 6.87 24.04
C ARG A 270 -19.08 7.06 22.76
N ASP A 271 -18.74 8.05 21.95
CA ASP A 271 -19.42 8.30 20.68
C ASP A 271 -18.43 8.75 19.59
N PRO A 272 -17.58 7.83 19.08
CA PRO A 272 -16.68 8.13 17.98
C PRO A 272 -17.37 8.68 16.73
N PHE A 273 -18.61 8.25 16.47
CA PHE A 273 -19.37 8.65 15.29
C PHE A 273 -19.76 10.14 15.31
N SER A 274 -19.87 10.75 16.49
CA SER A 274 -20.00 12.21 16.61
C SER A 274 -18.80 12.95 15.99
N LEU A 275 -17.58 12.41 16.09
CA LEU A 275 -16.38 13.00 15.50
C LEU A 275 -16.31 12.74 13.99
N HIS A 276 -16.83 11.60 13.51
CA HIS A 276 -17.02 11.37 12.07
C HIS A 276 -17.97 12.39 11.45
N LYS A 277 -19.08 12.74 12.14
CA LYS A 277 -20.04 13.76 11.68
C LYS A 277 -19.44 15.15 11.58
N GLN A 278 -18.37 15.44 12.33
CA GLN A 278 -17.62 16.70 12.25
C GLN A 278 -16.66 16.74 11.05
N GLY A 279 -16.55 15.64 10.28
CA GLY A 279 -15.80 15.56 9.05
C GLY A 279 -14.48 14.80 9.17
N TRP A 280 -13.93 14.44 8.01
CA TRP A 280 -12.71 13.62 7.88
C TRP A 280 -11.53 14.16 8.67
N ASN A 281 -11.29 15.47 8.63
CA ASN A 281 -10.12 16.07 9.27
C ASN A 281 -10.14 15.92 10.80
N THR A 282 -11.31 16.05 11.42
CA THR A 282 -11.48 15.89 12.87
C THR A 282 -11.24 14.44 13.28
N MET A 283 -11.90 13.50 12.60
CA MET A 283 -11.73 12.08 12.83
C MET A 283 -10.26 11.64 12.63
N ARG A 284 -9.63 12.05 11.52
CA ARG A 284 -8.23 11.76 11.20
C ARG A 284 -7.29 12.30 12.29
N SER A 285 -7.48 13.55 12.70
CA SER A 285 -6.64 14.19 13.72
C SER A 285 -6.64 13.38 15.01
N VAL A 286 -7.81 12.94 15.49
CA VAL A 286 -7.92 12.18 16.73
C VAL A 286 -7.41 10.75 16.55
N TYR A 287 -8.00 9.99 15.63
CA TYR A 287 -7.81 8.54 15.60
C TYR A 287 -6.67 8.05 14.70
N LEU A 288 -6.20 8.86 13.75
CA LEU A 288 -5.15 8.48 12.81
C LEU A 288 -3.83 9.23 13.02
N ASP A 289 -3.88 10.44 13.57
CA ASP A 289 -2.69 11.28 13.76
C ASP A 289 -2.17 11.25 15.21
N LYS A 290 -3.05 11.34 16.22
CA LYS A 290 -2.65 11.38 17.65
C LYS A 290 -2.60 10.02 18.35
N GLN A 291 -3.34 9.03 17.84
CA GLN A 291 -3.40 7.71 18.43
C GLN A 291 -2.19 6.84 18.06
N ASN A 292 -1.51 6.32 19.08
CA ASN A 292 -0.55 5.21 19.02
C ASN A 292 -1.11 3.99 19.76
N VAL A 293 -0.48 2.83 19.56
CA VAL A 293 -0.98 1.55 20.08
C VAL A 293 0.05 0.89 20.98
N LYS A 294 -0.33 0.58 22.22
CA LYS A 294 0.43 -0.30 23.11
C LYS A 294 -0.33 -1.62 23.24
N LEU A 295 0.06 -2.64 22.48
CA LEU A 295 -0.68 -3.91 22.45
C LEU A 295 -0.55 -4.65 23.77
N ASP A 296 -1.65 -5.19 24.27
CA ASP A 296 -1.63 -6.23 25.28
C ASP A 296 -1.21 -7.54 24.61
N VAL A 297 0.06 -7.91 24.78
CA VAL A 297 0.64 -9.09 24.14
C VAL A 297 -0.04 -10.40 24.54
N ASN A 298 -0.66 -10.48 25.72
CA ASN A 298 -1.40 -11.67 26.15
C ASN A 298 -2.70 -11.79 25.39
N ARG A 299 -3.40 -10.67 25.19
CA ARG A 299 -4.64 -10.62 24.40
C ARG A 299 -4.39 -10.75 22.90
N PHE A 300 -3.24 -10.31 22.44
CA PHE A 300 -2.82 -10.40 21.04
C PHE A 300 -2.27 -11.79 20.67
N ARG A 301 -1.72 -12.54 21.64
CA ARG A 301 -1.13 -13.89 21.44
C ARG A 301 -2.03 -14.86 20.63
N PRO A 302 -3.35 -14.96 20.86
CA PRO A 302 -4.22 -15.82 20.05
C PRO A 302 -4.24 -15.46 18.56
N THR A 303 -4.09 -14.19 18.18
CA THR A 303 -4.04 -13.76 16.78
C THR A 303 -2.77 -14.27 16.08
N LEU A 304 -1.62 -14.23 16.77
CA LEU A 304 -0.37 -14.81 16.27
C LEU A 304 -0.45 -16.33 16.16
N LEU A 305 -1.02 -17.00 17.16
CA LEU A 305 -1.25 -18.45 17.09
C LEU A 305 -2.18 -18.83 15.92
N LYS A 306 -3.23 -18.04 15.68
CA LYS A 306 -4.13 -18.27 14.55
C LYS A 306 -3.41 -18.11 13.21
N ALA A 307 -2.52 -17.12 13.10
CA ALA A 307 -1.71 -16.95 11.90
C ALA A 307 -0.75 -18.14 11.68
N LEU A 308 -0.15 -18.70 12.73
CA LEU A 308 0.63 -19.94 12.61
C LEU A 308 -0.24 -21.10 12.11
N GLU A 309 -1.40 -21.32 12.72
CA GLU A 309 -2.32 -22.39 12.33
C GLU A 309 -2.68 -22.32 10.84
N LEU A 310 -2.90 -21.12 10.31
CA LEU A 310 -3.25 -20.90 8.90
C LEU A 310 -2.08 -21.14 7.91
N LEU A 311 -0.84 -21.23 8.39
CA LEU A 311 0.34 -21.56 7.58
C LEU A 311 0.66 -23.07 7.57
N HIS A 312 0.00 -23.87 8.40
CA HIS A 312 0.13 -25.33 8.44
C HIS A 312 -0.81 -26.01 7.41
#